data_AF-A0A016QPD0-F1
#
_entry.id   AF-A0A016QPD0-F1
#
_cell.length_a   1.000
_cell.length_b   1.000
_cell.length_c   1.000
_cell.angle_alpha   90.00
_cell.angle_beta   90.00
_cell.angle_gamma   90.00
#
_symmetry.space_group_name_H-M   'P 1'
#
loop_
_entity.id
_entity.type
_entity.pdbx_description
1 polymer ?
#
loop_
_entity_poly.entity_id
_entity_poly.type
_entity_poly.pdbx_seq_one_letter_code
_entity_poly.pdbx_strand_id
1 'polypeptide(L)'
;MTATNGSADDAQALLYAEGERLARRLTQTLGGGEADVARAHLLGLSLAVNLVNALVPTVEQVSRHAGRPLHAHVTGDDRGRAVVETVTPDGERHTRLPVDDLLDSALYRGGRLHPTVHAHLAGAMQGSEHHAARALAACLKSAPVLDALRLHLTALLKTA
;
A
#
# COMPACT_ATOMS: atom_id res chain seq x y z
N MET A 1 27.60 2.14 18.60
CA MET A 1 27.13 2.12 17.19
C MET A 1 25.76 1.48 17.17
N THR A 2 24.72 2.30 17.24
CA THR A 2 23.31 1.89 17.22
C THR A 2 22.61 2.77 16.19
N ALA A 3 22.79 2.42 14.92
CA ALA A 3 22.17 3.08 13.78
C ALA A 3 21.30 2.05 13.05
N THR A 4 20.19 1.66 13.69
CA THR A 4 19.18 0.76 13.08
C THR A 4 17.74 1.12 13.47
N ASN A 5 17.50 1.93 14.50
CA ASN A 5 16.14 2.35 14.88
C ASN A 5 15.60 3.51 14.01
N GLY A 6 16.45 4.29 13.35
CA GLY A 6 16.01 5.42 12.53
C GLY A 6 15.25 4.99 11.26
N SER A 7 15.73 3.97 10.53
CA SER A 7 15.16 3.61 9.23
C SER A 7 13.76 2.97 9.31
N ALA A 8 13.48 2.21 10.38
CA ALA A 8 12.17 1.57 10.56
C ALA A 8 11.09 2.59 10.99
N ASP A 9 11.46 3.51 11.89
CA ASP A 9 10.57 4.60 12.31
C ASP A 9 10.31 5.58 11.15
N ASP A 10 11.33 5.87 10.34
CA ASP A 10 11.22 6.69 9.14
C ASP A 10 10.30 6.03 8.09
N ALA A 11 10.46 4.72 7.84
CA ALA A 11 9.59 3.96 6.96
C ALA A 11 8.13 3.98 7.42
N GLN A 12 7.88 3.80 8.73
CA GLN A 12 6.54 3.84 9.28
C GLN A 12 5.91 5.24 9.15
N ALA A 13 6.68 6.29 9.41
CA ALA A 13 6.22 7.67 9.25
C ALA A 13 5.85 7.99 7.79
N LEU A 14 6.63 7.50 6.82
CA LEU A 14 6.35 7.62 5.39
C LEU A 14 5.03 6.91 5.01
N LEU A 15 4.80 5.70 5.52
CA LEU A 15 3.56 4.96 5.26
C LEU A 15 2.34 5.64 5.87
N TYR A 16 2.46 6.20 7.07
CA TYR A 16 1.39 7.00 7.67
C TYR A 16 1.09 8.25 6.86
N ALA A 17 2.11 8.94 6.33
CA ALA A 17 1.90 10.09 5.45
C ALA A 17 1.16 9.71 4.16
N GLU A 18 1.43 8.53 3.58
CA GLU A 18 0.66 8.02 2.43
C GLU A 18 -0.77 7.62 2.83
N GLY A 19 -0.92 6.97 3.98
CA GLY A 19 -2.23 6.63 4.56
C GLY A 19 -3.11 7.87 4.77
N GLU A 20 -2.52 8.97 5.22
CA GLU A 20 -3.18 10.27 5.39
C GLU A 20 -3.59 10.91 4.06
N ARG A 21 -2.75 10.80 3.03
CA ARG A 21 -3.10 11.25 1.67
C ARG A 21 -4.28 10.44 1.13
N LEU A 22 -4.23 9.12 1.29
CA LEU A 22 -5.31 8.23 0.88
C LEU A 22 -6.59 8.53 1.66
N ALA A 23 -6.51 8.71 2.97
CA ALA A 23 -7.62 9.08 3.83
C ALA A 23 -8.36 10.32 3.33
N ARG A 24 -7.62 11.40 3.02
CA ARG A 24 -8.22 12.63 2.45
C ARG A 24 -8.95 12.37 1.14
N ARG A 25 -8.39 11.54 0.25
CA ARG A 25 -9.03 11.16 -1.02
C ARG A 25 -10.28 10.31 -0.79
N LEU A 26 -10.25 9.39 0.18
CA LEU A 26 -11.41 8.57 0.57
C LEU A 26 -12.52 9.44 1.17
N THR A 27 -12.20 10.39 2.04
CA THR A 27 -13.18 11.35 2.59
C THR A 27 -13.91 12.11 1.49
N GLN A 28 -13.18 12.59 0.48
CA GLN A 28 -13.78 13.29 -0.67
C GLN A 28 -14.67 12.40 -1.52
N THR A 29 -14.44 11.08 -1.52
CA THR A 29 -15.15 10.13 -2.37
C THR A 29 -16.32 9.45 -1.66
N LEU A 30 -16.20 9.21 -0.35
CA LEU A 30 -17.11 8.38 0.44
C LEU A 30 -17.81 9.13 1.58
N GLY A 31 -17.33 10.33 1.96
CA GLY A 31 -17.78 11.04 3.16
C GLY A 31 -18.91 12.04 2.93
N GLY A 32 -19.69 12.29 3.99
CA GLY A 32 -20.71 13.34 4.08
C GLY A 32 -20.78 14.07 5.44
N GLY A 33 -19.98 13.68 6.44
CA GLY A 33 -19.91 14.33 7.76
C GLY A 33 -18.69 13.94 8.62
N GLU A 34 -18.57 14.49 9.84
CA GLU A 34 -17.37 14.35 10.71
C GLU A 34 -17.04 12.89 11.09
N ALA A 35 -18.06 12.08 11.40
CA ALA A 35 -17.87 10.66 11.68
C ALA A 35 -17.28 9.88 10.48
N ASP A 36 -17.60 10.31 9.26
CA ASP A 36 -17.04 9.73 8.05
C ASP A 36 -15.56 10.11 7.88
N VAL A 37 -15.15 11.31 8.32
CA VAL A 37 -13.75 11.73 8.26
C VAL A 37 -12.86 10.83 9.11
N ALA A 38 -13.24 10.60 10.37
CA ALA A 38 -12.49 9.74 11.28
C ALA A 38 -12.39 8.31 10.75
N ARG A 39 -13.49 7.81 10.18
CA ARG A 39 -13.53 6.46 9.62
C ARG A 39 -12.71 6.34 8.34
N ALA A 40 -12.85 7.27 7.40
CA ALA A 40 -12.04 7.32 6.19
C ALA A 40 -10.54 7.43 6.50
N HIS A 41 -10.18 8.13 7.58
CA HIS A 41 -8.82 8.19 8.09
C HIS A 41 -8.30 6.81 8.52
N LEU A 42 -9.04 6.08 9.37
CA LEU A 42 -8.66 4.71 9.74
C LEU A 42 -8.54 3.78 8.53
N LEU A 43 -9.46 3.87 7.56
CA LEU A 43 -9.40 3.06 6.34
C LEU A 43 -8.16 3.41 5.50
N GLY A 44 -7.85 4.70 5.32
CA GLY A 44 -6.70 5.17 4.56
C GLY A 44 -5.38 4.66 5.13
N LEU A 45 -5.17 4.82 6.44
CA LEU A 45 -3.98 4.32 7.12
C LEU A 45 -3.87 2.79 7.01
N SER A 46 -4.97 2.09 7.30
CA SER A 46 -4.99 0.63 7.30
C SER A 46 -4.71 0.06 5.91
N LEU A 47 -5.27 0.63 4.84
CA LEU A 47 -5.00 0.19 3.48
C LEU A 47 -3.53 0.39 3.09
N ALA A 48 -2.97 1.58 3.34
CA ALA A 48 -1.59 1.90 2.98
C ALA A 48 -0.59 0.98 3.69
N VAL A 49 -0.73 0.86 5.01
CA VAL A 49 0.17 0.04 5.82
C VAL A 49 0.05 -1.44 5.46
N ASN A 50 -1.17 -1.97 5.35
CA ASN A 50 -1.35 -3.40 5.11
C ASN A 50 -0.91 -3.82 3.70
N LEU A 51 -1.16 -2.99 2.67
CA LEU A 51 -0.72 -3.30 1.31
C LEU A 51 0.80 -3.34 1.22
N VAL A 52 1.49 -2.35 1.78
CA VAL A 52 2.95 -2.29 1.70
C VAL A 52 3.59 -3.37 2.57
N ASN A 53 3.09 -3.59 3.79
CA ASN A 53 3.61 -4.64 4.67
C ASN A 53 3.36 -6.05 4.13
N ALA A 54 2.33 -6.25 3.31
CA ALA A 54 2.15 -7.50 2.57
C ALA A 54 3.08 -7.59 1.36
N LEU A 55 3.29 -6.49 0.63
CA LEU A 55 4.08 -6.46 -0.59
C LEU A 55 5.57 -6.74 -0.33
N VAL A 56 6.18 -6.07 0.64
CA VAL A 56 7.62 -6.16 0.93
C VAL A 56 8.10 -7.62 1.09
N PRO A 57 7.57 -8.43 2.04
CA PRO A 57 8.00 -9.83 2.17
C PRO A 57 7.63 -10.69 0.96
N THR A 58 6.54 -10.35 0.25
CA THR A 58 6.11 -11.07 -0.96
C THR A 58 7.13 -10.88 -2.09
N VAL A 59 7.65 -9.67 -2.30
CA VAL A 59 8.71 -9.39 -3.28
C VAL A 59 9.92 -10.27 -3.01
N GLU A 60 10.37 -10.32 -1.75
CA GLU A 60 11.55 -11.12 -1.41
C GLU A 60 11.29 -12.62 -1.60
N GLN A 61 10.09 -13.11 -1.24
CA GLN A 61 9.74 -14.51 -1.40
C GLN A 61 9.69 -14.92 -2.87
N VAL A 62 9.02 -14.13 -3.71
CA VAL A 62 8.86 -14.44 -5.14
C VAL A 62 10.19 -14.32 -5.88
N SER A 63 10.99 -13.28 -5.58
CA SER A 63 12.29 -13.06 -6.21
C SER A 63 13.29 -14.18 -5.91
N ARG A 64 13.33 -14.67 -4.65
CA ARG A 64 14.10 -15.87 -4.29
C ARG A 64 13.65 -17.10 -5.07
N HIS A 65 12.34 -17.34 -5.18
CA HIS A 65 11.81 -18.48 -5.92
C HIS A 65 12.11 -18.40 -7.42
N ALA A 66 12.19 -17.19 -7.97
CA ALA A 66 12.57 -16.93 -9.35
C ALA A 66 14.09 -17.04 -9.62
N GLY A 67 14.91 -17.39 -8.62
CA GLY A 67 16.36 -17.50 -8.75
C GLY A 67 17.11 -16.16 -8.83
N ARG A 68 16.43 -15.05 -8.54
CA ARG A 68 16.95 -13.68 -8.59
C ARG A 68 16.59 -12.95 -7.30
N PRO A 69 17.23 -13.27 -6.17
CA PRO A 69 16.84 -12.73 -4.87
C PRO A 69 16.95 -11.20 -4.85
N LEU A 70 15.89 -10.55 -4.35
CA LEU A 70 15.85 -9.12 -4.10
C LEU A 70 15.52 -8.88 -2.63
N HIS A 71 16.09 -7.82 -2.06
CA HIS A 71 15.67 -7.26 -0.78
C HIS A 71 14.77 -6.07 -1.03
N ALA A 72 13.65 -5.98 -0.30
CA ALA A 72 12.70 -4.90 -0.44
C ALA A 72 12.59 -4.11 0.86
N HIS A 73 12.56 -2.78 0.78
CA HIS A 73 12.33 -1.92 1.94
C HIS A 73 11.62 -0.63 1.53
N VAL A 74 11.04 0.06 2.51
CA VAL A 74 10.41 1.37 2.29
C VAL A 74 11.43 2.46 2.55
N THR A 75 11.50 3.43 1.65
CA THR A 75 12.35 4.62 1.73
C THR A 75 11.59 5.85 1.25
N GLY A 76 12.15 7.04 1.46
CA GLY A 76 11.61 8.30 0.93
C GLY A 76 12.13 8.58 -0.48
N ASP A 77 11.33 9.25 -1.31
CA ASP A 77 11.84 10.00 -2.46
C ASP A 77 12.24 11.43 -2.09
N ASP A 78 12.74 12.20 -3.07
CA ASP A 78 13.16 13.59 -2.89
C ASP A 78 11.99 14.53 -2.50
N ARG A 79 10.74 14.04 -2.59
CA ARG A 79 9.51 14.74 -2.22
C ARG A 79 8.95 14.24 -0.89
N GLY A 80 9.66 13.35 -0.18
CA GLY A 80 9.20 12.73 1.06
C GLY A 80 8.01 11.80 0.89
N ARG A 81 7.83 11.21 -0.29
CA ARG A 81 6.82 10.17 -0.57
C ARG A 81 7.40 8.80 -0.28
N ALA A 82 6.56 7.89 0.19
CA ALA A 82 6.98 6.52 0.43
C ALA A 82 7.23 5.80 -0.91
N VAL A 83 8.34 5.09 -0.99
CA VAL A 83 8.75 4.28 -2.13
C VAL A 83 9.19 2.92 -1.64
N VAL A 84 8.69 1.85 -2.25
CA VAL A 84 9.25 0.51 -2.07
C VAL A 84 10.46 0.39 -2.99
N GLU A 85 11.65 0.36 -2.40
CA GLU A 85 12.91 0.14 -3.12
C GLU A 85 13.31 -1.33 -3.03
N THR A 86 13.77 -1.86 -4.16
CA THR A 86 14.34 -3.20 -4.26
C THR A 86 15.82 -3.10 -4.58
N VAL A 87 16.63 -3.92 -3.91
CA VAL A 87 18.08 -4.01 -4.10
C VAL A 87 18.51 -5.46 -4.31
N THR A 88 19.56 -5.66 -5.09
CA THR A 88 20.21 -6.97 -5.24
C THR A 88 20.96 -7.35 -3.95
N PRO A 89 21.40 -8.61 -3.78
CA PRO A 89 22.20 -9.01 -2.62
C PRO A 89 23.53 -8.26 -2.53
N ASP A 90 24.06 -7.79 -3.67
CA ASP A 90 25.29 -6.99 -3.77
C ASP A 90 25.06 -5.51 -3.41
N GLY A 91 23.81 -5.12 -3.09
CA GLY A 91 23.43 -3.76 -2.71
C GLY A 91 23.16 -2.84 -3.90
N GLU A 92 23.10 -3.36 -5.12
CA GLU A 92 22.75 -2.56 -6.30
C GLU A 92 21.25 -2.27 -6.32
N ARG A 93 20.89 -1.00 -6.53
CA ARG A 93 19.49 -0.58 -6.66
C ARG A 93 18.90 -1.17 -7.93
N HIS A 94 17.80 -1.89 -7.77
CA HIS A 94 17.15 -2.61 -8.86
C HIS A 94 15.92 -1.86 -9.39
N THR A 95 14.93 -1.58 -8.54
CA THR A 95 13.70 -0.87 -8.94
C THR A 95 13.09 -0.13 -7.76
N ARG A 96 12.39 0.96 -8.06
CA ARG A 96 11.64 1.78 -7.12
C ARG A 96 10.16 1.82 -7.54
N LEU A 97 9.26 1.50 -6.61
CA LEU A 97 7.81 1.59 -6.78
C LEU A 97 7.24 2.63 -5.82
N PRO A 98 6.77 3.79 -6.31
CA PRO A 98 6.03 4.73 -5.48
C PRO A 98 4.82 4.07 -4.84
N VAL A 99 4.61 4.30 -3.54
CA VAL A 99 3.48 3.71 -2.81
C VAL A 99 2.14 4.28 -3.30
N ASP A 100 2.11 5.53 -3.77
CA ASP A 100 0.90 6.09 -4.37
C ASP A 100 0.55 5.45 -5.71
N ASP A 101 1.54 5.06 -6.53
CA ASP A 101 1.29 4.28 -7.75
C ASP A 101 0.71 2.90 -7.42
N LEU A 102 1.23 2.24 -6.37
CA LEU A 102 0.67 0.98 -5.87
C LEU A 102 -0.79 1.16 -5.42
N LEU A 103 -1.06 2.19 -4.61
CA LEU A 103 -2.40 2.49 -4.10
C LEU A 103 -3.37 2.87 -5.21
N ASP A 104 -2.94 3.68 -6.18
CA ASP A 104 -3.77 4.07 -7.31
C ASP A 104 -4.12 2.86 -8.17
N SER A 105 -3.12 2.04 -8.50
CA SER A 105 -3.31 0.81 -9.29
C SER A 105 -4.23 -0.20 -8.60
N ALA A 106 -4.14 -0.33 -7.27
CA ALA A 106 -4.91 -1.30 -6.50
C ALA A 106 -6.35 -0.85 -6.23
N LEU A 107 -6.57 0.45 -6.02
CA LEU A 107 -7.84 0.96 -5.52
C LEU A 107 -8.65 1.71 -6.58
N TYR A 108 -8.01 2.27 -7.60
CA TYR A 108 -8.64 3.18 -8.55
C TYR A 108 -8.54 2.68 -9.99
N ARG A 109 -9.48 3.15 -10.82
CA ARG A 109 -9.50 2.97 -12.28
C ARG A 109 -10.03 4.23 -12.92
N GLY A 110 -9.19 4.89 -13.73
CA GLY A 110 -9.55 6.17 -14.36
C GLY A 110 -9.87 7.27 -13.33
N GLY A 111 -9.10 7.33 -12.24
CA GLY A 111 -9.25 8.32 -11.17
C GLY A 111 -10.38 8.05 -10.17
N ARG A 112 -11.26 7.07 -10.43
CA ARG A 112 -12.38 6.68 -9.56
C ARG A 112 -12.09 5.38 -8.84
N LEU A 113 -12.65 5.17 -7.64
CA LEU A 113 -12.53 3.89 -6.96
C LEU A 113 -13.07 2.76 -7.85
N HIS A 114 -12.34 1.65 -7.92
CA HIS A 114 -12.82 0.47 -8.62
C HIS A 114 -14.16 0.02 -7.99
N PRO A 115 -15.20 -0.37 -8.75
CA PRO A 115 -16.52 -0.65 -8.19
C PRO A 115 -16.54 -1.65 -7.03
N THR A 116 -15.75 -2.73 -7.13
CA THR A 116 -15.59 -3.72 -6.05
C THR A 116 -14.94 -3.12 -4.80
N VAL A 117 -13.88 -2.32 -4.98
CA VAL A 117 -13.19 -1.62 -3.88
C VAL A 117 -14.16 -0.63 -3.23
N HIS A 118 -14.85 0.19 -4.04
CA HIS A 118 -15.86 1.11 -3.56
C HIS A 118 -16.93 0.40 -2.73
N ALA A 119 -17.48 -0.73 -3.19
CA ALA A 119 -18.50 -1.47 -2.44
C ALA A 119 -17.99 -1.94 -1.07
N HIS A 120 -16.76 -2.47 -0.99
CA HIS A 120 -16.17 -2.86 0.29
C HIS A 120 -15.87 -1.67 1.19
N LEU A 121 -15.32 -0.58 0.65
CA LEU A 121 -15.00 0.60 1.45
C LEU A 121 -16.26 1.33 1.92
N ALA A 122 -17.28 1.49 1.07
CA ALA A 122 -18.58 2.02 1.48
C ALA A 122 -19.25 1.15 2.55
N GLY A 123 -19.13 -0.18 2.45
CA GLY A 123 -19.54 -1.09 3.52
C GLY A 123 -18.75 -0.87 4.81
N ALA A 124 -17.42 -0.69 4.73
CA ALA A 124 -16.58 -0.42 5.89
C ALA A 124 -16.88 0.94 6.54
N MET A 125 -17.33 1.93 5.76
CA MET A 125 -17.83 3.22 6.25
C MET A 125 -19.07 3.08 7.13
N GLN A 126 -19.80 1.98 6.99
CA GLN A 126 -21.06 1.72 7.69
C GLN A 126 -20.89 0.58 8.71
N GLY A 127 -21.57 0.67 9.85
CA GLY A 127 -21.59 -0.39 10.85
C GLY A 127 -20.41 -0.42 11.84
N SER A 128 -20.27 -1.55 12.55
CA SER A 128 -19.34 -1.70 13.67
C SER A 128 -17.87 -1.82 13.21
N GLU A 129 -16.95 -1.67 14.16
CA GLU A 129 -15.52 -1.86 13.91
C GLU A 129 -15.18 -3.25 13.34
N HIS A 130 -15.80 -4.31 13.88
CA HIS A 130 -15.65 -5.67 13.33
C HIS A 130 -16.17 -5.80 11.90
N HIS A 131 -17.23 -5.05 11.55
CA HIS A 131 -17.70 -5.00 10.17
C HIS A 131 -16.68 -4.30 9.27
N ALA A 132 -16.15 -3.16 9.70
CA ALA A 132 -15.12 -2.42 8.98
C ALA A 132 -13.86 -3.27 8.74
N ALA A 133 -13.37 -3.97 9.76
CA ALA A 133 -12.21 -4.86 9.64
C ALA A 133 -12.45 -5.98 8.60
N ARG A 134 -13.63 -6.63 8.61
CA ARG A 134 -13.98 -7.65 7.62
C ARG A 134 -14.09 -7.09 6.21
N ALA A 135 -14.70 -5.92 6.07
CA ALA A 135 -14.85 -5.25 4.78
C ALA A 135 -13.49 -4.82 4.21
N LEU A 136 -12.57 -4.34 5.06
CA LEU A 136 -11.21 -4.00 4.67
C LEU A 136 -10.41 -5.24 4.26
N ALA A 137 -10.52 -6.33 5.02
CA ALA A 137 -9.92 -7.61 4.63
C ALA A 137 -10.48 -8.14 3.29
N ALA A 138 -11.78 -7.99 3.04
CA ALA A 138 -12.39 -8.35 1.76
C ALA A 138 -11.88 -7.44 0.62
N CYS A 139 -11.73 -6.14 0.88
CA CYS A 139 -11.15 -5.18 -0.06
C CYS A 139 -9.72 -5.60 -0.47
N LEU A 140 -8.85 -5.88 0.51
CA LEU A 140 -7.46 -6.29 0.25
C LEU A 140 -7.35 -7.63 -0.51
N LYS A 141 -8.34 -8.51 -0.34
CA LYS A 141 -8.42 -9.80 -1.05
C LYS A 141 -9.19 -9.73 -2.37
N SER A 142 -9.69 -8.55 -2.74
CA SER A 142 -10.48 -8.41 -3.96
C SER A 142 -9.60 -8.57 -5.21
N ALA A 143 -10.18 -9.12 -6.28
CA ALA A 143 -9.50 -9.29 -7.56
C ALA A 143 -8.72 -8.05 -8.04
N PRO A 144 -9.27 -6.81 -8.06
CA PRO A 144 -8.52 -5.65 -8.53
C PRO A 144 -7.24 -5.38 -7.73
N VAL A 145 -7.28 -5.57 -6.40
CA VAL A 145 -6.11 -5.38 -5.54
C VAL A 145 -5.06 -6.47 -5.80
N LEU A 146 -5.49 -7.73 -5.87
CA LEU A 146 -4.59 -8.85 -6.13
C LEU A 146 -3.97 -8.79 -7.53
N ASP A 147 -4.74 -8.35 -8.54
CA ASP A 147 -4.25 -8.15 -9.90
C ASP A 147 -3.23 -7.02 -9.98
N ALA A 148 -3.46 -5.90 -9.29
CA ALA A 148 -2.50 -4.80 -9.20
C ALA A 148 -1.20 -5.24 -8.50
N LEU A 149 -1.30 -5.97 -7.39
CA LEU A 149 -0.13 -6.55 -6.71
C LEU A 149 0.63 -7.49 -7.63
N ARG A 150 -0.06 -8.39 -8.35
CA ARG A 150 0.55 -9.29 -9.33
C ARG A 150 1.25 -8.53 -10.45
N LEU A 151 0.64 -7.46 -10.97
CA LEU A 151 1.22 -6.62 -12.01
C LEU A 151 2.53 -5.98 -11.53
N HIS A 152 2.50 -5.35 -10.35
CA HIS A 152 3.67 -4.72 -9.75
C HIS A 152 4.76 -5.72 -9.42
N LEU A 153 4.43 -6.88 -8.84
CA LEU A 153 5.38 -7.97 -8.61
C LEU A 153 6.00 -8.45 -9.93
N THR A 154 5.21 -8.62 -10.98
CA THR A 154 5.72 -9.05 -12.29
C THR A 154 6.65 -8.00 -12.90
N ALA A 155 6.31 -6.72 -12.78
CA ALA A 155 7.16 -5.62 -13.24
C ALA A 155 8.49 -5.59 -12.49
N LEU A 156 8.45 -5.70 -11.15
CA LEU A 156 9.64 -5.76 -10.29
C LEU A 156 10.58 -6.92 -10.63
N LEU A 157 10.07 -8.02 -11.18
CA LEU A 157 10.89 -9.18 -11.57
C LEU A 157 11.41 -9.12 -13.01
N LYS A 158 10.77 -8.33 -13.88
CA LYS A 158 11.12 -8.22 -15.31
C LYS A 158 12.25 -7.24 -15.59
N THR A 159 12.52 -6.30 -14.70
CA THR A 159 13.57 -5.28 -14.88
C THR A 159 15.00 -5.82 -14.69
N ALA A 160 15.17 -7.14 -14.58
CA ALA A 160 16.44 -7.85 -14.39
C ALA A 160 16.88 -8.64 -15.63
#